data_AF-A0A9X2KEI6-F1
#
_entry.id   AF-A0A9X2KEI6-F1
#
_cell.length_a   1.000
_cell.length_b   1.000
_cell.length_c   1.000
_cell.angle_alpha   90.00
_cell.angle_beta   90.00
_cell.angle_gamma   90.00
#
_symmetry.space_group_name_H-M   'P 1'
#
loop_
_entity.id
_entity.type
_entity.pdbx_description
1 polymer ?
#
loop_
_entity_poly.entity_id
_entity_poly.type
_entity_poly.pdbx_seq_one_letter_code
_entity_poly.pdbx_strand_id
1 'polypeptide(L)'
;LGYVFESETSGKYGYLRGAHGGGNFVQYYHYDNIETDSAFMVGGGLGYRFNQFARMDLTADYFSTDLTGSSNCVDVPSAFCRYSDSAEVDVWTVMANAYVDLGTYGRFTPYVGGGAGIANVSYGTMSNKFDCSGGFTATNCGQTFKHEGMSEWRFAYSLMAGASIDITHNLKFDAGYKYTRIAEGEAFGWDAQDIARGASGVQGYDHGYDLHAVRAGLRYEFGGGGFGKGKAPVYAPEPVYAQDVVFK
;
A
#
# COMPACT_ATOMS: atom_id res chain seq x y z
N LEU A 1 8.63 -9.08 -9.14
CA LEU A 1 8.25 -9.67 -7.84
C LEU A 1 8.82 -8.81 -6.72
N GLY A 2 8.24 -8.89 -5.54
CA GLY A 2 8.75 -8.22 -4.36
C GLY A 2 8.41 -9.01 -3.10
N TYR A 3 9.03 -8.61 -2.00
CA TYR A 3 8.73 -9.08 -0.67
C TYR A 3 8.50 -7.85 0.19
N VAL A 4 7.28 -7.71 0.69
CA VAL A 4 6.83 -6.66 1.60
C VAL A 4 7.09 -7.17 3.01
N PHE A 5 7.79 -6.36 3.80
CA PHE A 5 8.04 -6.68 5.20
C PHE A 5 6.78 -6.42 6.02
N GLU A 6 6.80 -6.99 7.23
CA GLU A 6 5.83 -6.67 8.28
C GLU A 6 5.70 -5.15 8.46
N SER A 7 4.48 -4.68 8.71
CA SER A 7 4.17 -3.27 8.88
C SER A 7 3.23 -3.11 10.06
N GLU A 8 3.62 -2.25 10.99
CA GLU A 8 2.76 -1.80 12.08
C GLU A 8 1.98 -0.55 11.64
N THR A 9 0.76 -0.41 12.16
CA THR A 9 -0.02 0.82 12.08
C THR A 9 -0.85 1.01 13.34
N SER A 10 -1.52 2.14 13.43
CA SER A 10 -2.50 2.42 14.48
C SER A 10 -3.89 2.58 13.85
N GLY A 11 -4.92 2.61 14.69
CA GLY A 11 -6.27 2.79 14.23
C GLY A 11 -7.21 3.10 15.37
N LYS A 12 -8.48 3.27 15.03
CA LYS A 12 -9.55 3.49 15.99
C LYS A 12 -10.78 2.67 15.61
N TYR A 13 -11.58 2.33 16.60
CA TYR A 13 -12.84 1.64 16.40
C TYR A 13 -13.95 2.24 17.23
N GLY A 14 -15.16 2.20 16.70
CA GLY A 14 -16.38 2.56 17.41
C GLY A 14 -16.85 1.44 18.32
N TYR A 15 -17.37 1.80 19.48
CA TYR A 15 -18.02 0.91 20.42
C TYR A 15 -19.44 1.42 20.72
N LEU A 16 -20.46 0.57 20.52
CA LEU A 16 -21.86 0.94 20.66
C LEU A 16 -22.31 0.86 22.12
N ARG A 17 -22.40 2.02 22.78
CA ARG A 17 -22.93 2.14 24.14
C ARG A 17 -24.44 2.35 24.15
N GLY A 18 -25.10 1.76 25.14
CA GLY A 18 -26.45 2.15 25.53
C GLY A 18 -26.40 3.29 26.56
N ALA A 19 -27.20 4.34 26.37
CA ALA A 19 -27.37 5.41 27.35
C ALA A 19 -28.45 5.06 28.38
N HIS A 20 -28.23 5.47 29.64
CA HIS A 20 -29.29 5.51 30.64
C HIS A 20 -30.34 6.55 30.24
N GLY A 21 -31.42 6.11 29.61
CA GLY A 21 -32.48 7.00 29.09
C GLY A 21 -33.01 6.65 27.69
N GLY A 22 -32.46 5.62 27.02
CA GLY A 22 -33.09 5.01 25.84
C GLY A 22 -32.53 5.38 24.47
N GLY A 23 -31.24 5.71 24.37
CA GLY A 23 -30.55 5.92 23.07
C GLY A 23 -29.21 5.20 23.02
N ASN A 24 -28.82 4.70 21.85
CA ASN A 24 -27.47 4.18 21.61
C ASN A 24 -26.57 5.31 21.07
N PHE A 25 -25.30 5.31 21.44
CA PHE A 25 -24.28 6.21 20.89
C PHE A 25 -22.97 5.49 20.67
N VAL A 26 -22.14 6.01 19.77
CA VAL A 26 -20.83 5.44 19.44
C VAL A 26 -19.74 6.20 20.20
N GLN A 27 -18.90 5.48 20.92
CA GLN A 27 -17.68 6.01 21.51
C GLN A 27 -16.47 5.38 20.83
N TYR A 28 -15.47 6.18 20.48
CA TYR A 28 -14.26 5.69 19.81
C TYR A 28 -13.16 5.33 20.80
N TYR A 29 -12.50 4.21 20.50
CA TYR A 29 -11.33 3.68 21.19
C TYR A 29 -10.21 3.43 20.18
N HIS A 30 -9.00 3.18 20.66
CA HIS A 30 -7.84 2.91 19.82
C HIS A 30 -7.45 1.45 19.92
N TYR A 31 -7.01 0.89 18.80
CA TYR A 31 -6.28 -0.38 18.84
C TYR A 31 -4.94 -0.17 19.55
N ASP A 32 -4.52 -1.17 20.33
CA ASP A 32 -3.21 -1.15 20.98
C ASP A 32 -2.11 -1.58 20.01
N ASN A 33 -2.43 -2.52 19.10
CA ASN A 33 -1.56 -2.90 17.98
C ASN A 33 -2.41 -3.24 16.76
N ILE A 34 -1.93 -2.87 15.57
CA ILE A 34 -2.38 -3.39 14.28
C ILE A 34 -1.13 -3.65 13.45
N GLU A 35 -1.00 -4.87 12.95
CA GLU A 35 0.18 -5.33 12.26
C GLU A 35 -0.23 -6.20 11.08
N THR A 36 0.49 -6.05 9.97
CA THR A 36 0.37 -6.96 8.83
C THR A 36 1.62 -7.82 8.73
N ASP A 37 1.44 -9.09 8.46
CA ASP A 37 2.53 -10.03 8.22
C ASP A 37 3.30 -9.66 6.94
N SER A 38 4.50 -10.24 6.80
CA SER A 38 5.25 -10.14 5.56
C SER A 38 4.57 -10.90 4.42
N ALA A 39 4.64 -10.37 3.19
CA ALA A 39 3.96 -10.95 2.05
C ALA A 39 4.76 -10.86 0.74
N PHE A 40 4.48 -11.78 -0.19
CA PHE A 40 4.98 -11.69 -1.55
C PHE A 40 4.13 -10.75 -2.39
N MET A 41 4.79 -9.89 -3.15
CA MET A 41 4.18 -8.94 -4.07
C MET A 41 4.44 -9.34 -5.52
N VAL A 42 3.39 -9.30 -6.33
CA VAL A 42 3.47 -9.43 -7.78
C VAL A 42 3.04 -8.11 -8.42
N GLY A 43 3.66 -7.76 -9.55
CA GLY A 43 3.33 -6.51 -10.21
C GLY A 43 4.00 -6.40 -11.56
N GLY A 44 3.52 -5.45 -12.34
CA GLY A 44 3.99 -5.15 -13.68
C GLY A 44 3.80 -3.68 -14.00
N GLY A 45 4.45 -3.21 -15.06
CA GLY A 45 4.36 -1.82 -15.46
C GLY A 45 4.82 -1.58 -16.88
N LEU A 46 4.45 -0.40 -17.38
CA LEU A 46 4.83 0.11 -18.68
C LEU A 46 5.46 1.47 -18.49
N GLY A 47 6.57 1.72 -19.18
CA GLY A 47 7.33 2.94 -18.97
C GLY A 47 7.93 3.51 -20.23
N TYR A 48 8.39 4.74 -20.09
CA TYR A 48 9.10 5.47 -21.12
C TYR A 48 10.38 6.08 -20.53
N ARG A 49 11.48 5.83 -21.23
CA ARG A 49 12.77 6.44 -20.96
C ARG A 49 12.97 7.62 -21.91
N PHE A 50 13.05 8.82 -21.34
CA PHE A 50 13.19 10.06 -22.11
C PHE A 50 14.60 10.26 -22.62
N ASN A 51 15.58 10.01 -21.75
CA ASN A 51 16.99 10.17 -22.06
C ASN A 51 17.83 9.21 -21.19
N GLN A 52 19.14 9.43 -21.11
CA GLN A 52 20.02 8.52 -20.39
C GLN A 52 19.86 8.54 -18.87
N PHE A 53 19.25 9.59 -18.30
CA PHE A 53 19.10 9.79 -16.86
C PHE A 53 17.65 9.78 -16.37
N ALA A 54 16.67 10.13 -17.20
CA ALA A 54 15.27 10.27 -16.79
C ALA A 54 14.38 9.19 -17.41
N ARG A 55 13.60 8.52 -16.56
CA ARG A 55 12.61 7.52 -16.93
C ARG A 55 11.32 7.71 -16.12
N MET A 56 10.20 7.33 -16.71
CA MET A 56 8.92 7.25 -16.01
C MET A 56 8.25 5.90 -16.28
N ASP A 57 7.42 5.44 -15.35
CA ASP A 57 6.56 4.28 -15.57
C ASP A 57 5.22 4.40 -14.84
N LEU A 58 4.26 3.61 -15.32
CA LEU A 58 3.00 3.31 -14.66
C LEU A 58 3.08 1.85 -14.20
N THR A 59 2.89 1.60 -12.91
CA THR A 59 2.97 0.27 -12.31
C THR A 59 1.68 -0.09 -11.60
N ALA A 60 1.29 -1.37 -11.69
CA ALA A 60 0.28 -1.97 -10.84
C ALA A 60 0.93 -3.10 -10.02
N ASP A 61 0.83 -3.02 -8.70
CA ASP A 61 1.35 -4.02 -7.76
C ASP A 61 0.20 -4.58 -6.92
N TYR A 62 0.24 -5.88 -6.61
CA TYR A 62 -0.70 -6.59 -5.75
C TYR A 62 0.05 -7.46 -4.74
N PHE A 63 -0.47 -7.50 -3.51
CA PHE A 63 -0.12 -8.48 -2.51
C PHE A 63 -1.32 -8.73 -1.58
N SER A 64 -1.31 -9.88 -0.94
CA SER A 64 -2.26 -10.26 0.11
C SER A 64 -1.48 -10.65 1.35
N THR A 65 -1.95 -10.25 2.53
CA THR A 65 -1.27 -10.48 3.80
C THR A 65 -2.27 -10.73 4.92
N ASP A 66 -1.83 -11.41 5.97
CA ASP A 66 -2.60 -11.53 7.20
C ASP A 66 -2.43 -10.28 8.05
N LEU A 67 -3.51 -9.83 8.68
CA LEU A 67 -3.54 -8.76 9.66
C LEU A 67 -3.85 -9.34 11.03
N THR A 68 -3.03 -8.95 11.99
CA THR A 68 -3.30 -9.18 13.41
C THR A 68 -3.50 -7.85 14.11
N GLY A 69 -4.51 -7.79 14.97
CA GLY A 69 -4.84 -6.61 15.73
C GLY A 69 -5.14 -6.97 17.16
N SER A 70 -5.05 -5.99 18.05
CA SER A 70 -5.56 -6.20 19.40
C SER A 70 -5.91 -4.92 20.12
N SER A 71 -6.87 -5.01 21.03
CA SER A 71 -7.36 -3.89 21.83
C SER A 71 -7.79 -4.33 23.23
N ASN A 72 -7.72 -3.43 24.21
CA ASN A 72 -8.25 -3.69 25.54
C ASN A 72 -9.78 -3.76 25.51
N CYS A 73 -10.35 -4.64 26.34
CA CYS A 73 -11.79 -4.71 26.48
C CYS A 73 -12.32 -3.41 27.11
N VAL A 74 -13.40 -2.87 26.52
CA VAL A 74 -14.02 -1.64 27.01
C VAL A 74 -14.63 -1.88 28.39
N ASP A 75 -14.42 -0.94 29.32
CA ASP A 75 -14.88 -0.98 30.72
C ASP A 75 -14.32 -2.13 31.58
N VAL A 76 -13.33 -2.88 31.08
CA VAL A 76 -12.66 -3.96 31.82
C VAL A 76 -11.18 -3.62 31.92
N PRO A 77 -10.55 -3.71 33.11
CA PRO A 77 -9.11 -3.50 33.22
C PRO A 77 -8.34 -4.45 32.30
N SER A 78 -7.32 -3.93 31.60
CA SER A 78 -6.55 -4.68 30.57
C SER A 78 -5.90 -5.96 31.08
N ALA A 79 -5.67 -6.09 32.38
CA ALA A 79 -5.14 -7.30 33.02
C ALA A 79 -6.10 -8.51 32.96
N PHE A 80 -7.36 -8.31 32.61
CA PHE A 80 -8.40 -9.33 32.67
C PHE A 80 -8.99 -9.71 31.31
N CYS A 81 -8.82 -8.88 30.29
CA CYS A 81 -9.46 -9.08 29.01
C CYS A 81 -8.78 -8.33 27.87
N ARG A 82 -8.72 -8.97 26.70
CA ARG A 82 -8.23 -8.39 25.45
C ARG A 82 -9.07 -8.89 24.27
N TYR A 83 -9.27 -8.04 23.28
CA TYR A 83 -9.70 -8.43 21.95
C TYR A 83 -8.47 -8.80 21.12
N SER A 84 -8.51 -9.98 20.52
CA SER A 84 -7.51 -10.45 19.55
C SER A 84 -8.19 -10.52 18.19
N ASP A 85 -7.69 -9.74 17.25
CA ASP A 85 -8.26 -9.56 15.92
C ASP A 85 -7.42 -10.27 14.87
N SER A 86 -8.06 -10.95 13.93
CA SER A 86 -7.40 -11.46 12.72
C SER A 86 -8.25 -11.28 11.47
N ALA A 87 -7.62 -10.87 10.38
CA ALA A 87 -8.25 -10.69 9.07
C ALA A 87 -7.21 -10.92 7.95
N GLU A 88 -7.66 -11.16 6.73
CA GLU A 88 -6.82 -11.07 5.52
C GLU A 88 -6.93 -9.65 4.95
N VAL A 89 -5.87 -9.13 4.34
CA VAL A 89 -5.84 -7.80 3.70
C VAL A 89 -5.25 -7.92 2.32
N ASP A 90 -6.04 -7.57 1.32
CA ASP A 90 -5.63 -7.44 -0.06
C ASP A 90 -5.28 -5.99 -0.38
N VAL A 91 -4.12 -5.77 -0.98
CA VAL A 91 -3.65 -4.44 -1.35
C VAL A 91 -3.27 -4.39 -2.82
N TRP A 92 -3.98 -3.53 -3.56
CA TRP A 92 -3.59 -3.12 -4.91
C TRP A 92 -3.01 -1.72 -4.88
N THR A 93 -1.92 -1.46 -5.60
CA THR A 93 -1.39 -0.11 -5.83
C THR A 93 -1.28 0.17 -7.32
N VAL A 94 -1.69 1.36 -7.75
CA VAL A 94 -1.51 1.87 -9.10
C VAL A 94 -0.78 3.19 -9.02
N MET A 95 0.44 3.24 -9.55
CA MET A 95 1.40 4.31 -9.29
C MET A 95 2.00 4.84 -10.59
N ALA A 96 2.07 6.16 -10.72
CA ALA A 96 2.91 6.83 -11.70
C ALA A 96 4.23 7.22 -11.04
N ASN A 97 5.34 6.76 -11.59
CA ASN A 97 6.66 6.92 -10.99
C ASN A 97 7.61 7.62 -11.97
N ALA A 98 8.53 8.40 -11.41
CA ALA A 98 9.65 9.01 -12.11
C ALA A 98 10.95 8.62 -11.42
N TYR A 99 12.00 8.42 -12.21
CA TYR A 99 13.31 8.02 -11.69
C TYR A 99 14.42 8.77 -12.39
N VAL A 100 15.50 8.95 -11.63
CA VAL A 100 16.77 9.48 -12.06
C VAL A 100 17.82 8.38 -11.94
N ASP A 101 18.39 7.98 -13.07
CA ASP A 101 19.54 7.09 -13.16
C ASP A 101 20.81 7.91 -12.89
N LEU A 102 21.61 7.50 -11.89
CA LEU A 102 22.76 8.24 -11.36
C LEU A 102 24.06 7.98 -12.15
N GLY A 103 23.93 7.54 -13.40
CA GLY A 103 25.03 7.13 -14.27
C GLY A 103 25.17 5.62 -14.38
N THR A 104 25.81 5.17 -15.46
CA THR A 104 26.05 3.75 -15.74
C THR A 104 27.53 3.43 -15.57
N TYR A 105 27.83 2.50 -14.66
CA TYR A 105 29.17 2.02 -14.34
C TYR A 105 29.31 0.58 -14.79
N GLY A 106 29.88 0.38 -15.99
CA GLY A 106 29.92 -0.92 -16.63
C GLY A 106 28.51 -1.42 -16.97
N ARG A 107 28.04 -2.46 -16.28
CA ARG A 107 26.68 -3.03 -16.46
C ARG A 107 25.68 -2.55 -15.43
N PHE A 108 26.12 -1.79 -14.42
CA PHE A 108 25.30 -1.38 -13.29
C PHE A 108 24.87 0.08 -13.44
N THR A 109 23.59 0.35 -13.24
CA THR A 109 23.02 1.70 -13.28
C THR A 109 22.22 1.92 -11.99
N PRO A 110 22.81 2.53 -10.94
CA PRO A 110 22.06 2.94 -9.76
C PRO A 110 21.01 4.00 -10.12
N TYR A 111 19.87 3.96 -9.43
CA TYR A 111 18.78 4.93 -9.62
C TYR A 111 18.10 5.27 -8.29
N VAL A 112 17.46 6.44 -8.28
CA VAL A 112 16.49 6.85 -7.26
C VAL A 112 15.21 7.31 -7.96
N GLY A 113 14.08 7.21 -7.29
CA GLY A 113 12.80 7.61 -7.86
C GLY A 113 11.75 7.89 -6.82
N GLY A 114 10.66 8.46 -7.29
CA GLY A 114 9.48 8.74 -6.51
C GLY A 114 8.23 8.59 -7.36
N GLY A 115 7.11 8.32 -6.72
CA GLY A 115 5.83 8.16 -7.40
C GLY A 115 4.66 8.54 -6.52
N ALA A 116 3.54 8.78 -7.18
CA ALA A 116 2.26 9.06 -6.55
C ALA A 116 1.15 8.32 -7.30
N GLY A 117 0.08 7.99 -6.59
CA GLY A 117 -1.02 7.22 -7.15
C GLY A 117 -2.06 6.88 -6.11
N ILE A 118 -2.67 5.72 -6.29
CA ILE A 118 -3.76 5.24 -5.46
C ILE A 118 -3.50 3.80 -5.03
N ALA A 119 -4.00 3.45 -3.85
CA ALA A 119 -4.01 2.09 -3.35
C ALA A 119 -5.44 1.69 -2.98
N ASN A 120 -5.88 0.50 -3.39
CA ASN A 120 -7.07 -0.12 -2.82
C ASN A 120 -6.63 -1.02 -1.68
N VAL A 121 -7.13 -0.75 -0.48
CA VAL A 121 -6.97 -1.62 0.68
C VAL A 121 -8.31 -2.29 0.92
N SER A 122 -8.33 -3.61 0.84
CA SER A 122 -9.53 -4.41 1.00
C SER A 122 -9.34 -5.40 2.14
N TYR A 123 -10.13 -5.25 3.18
CA TYR A 123 -10.12 -6.13 4.34
C TYR A 123 -11.08 -7.29 4.12
N GLY A 124 -10.64 -8.49 4.49
CA GLY A 124 -11.49 -9.65 4.68
C GLY A 124 -12.32 -9.53 5.96
N THR A 125 -13.19 -10.51 6.21
CA THR A 125 -13.97 -10.56 7.46
C THR A 125 -13.05 -10.74 8.66
N MET A 126 -13.08 -9.77 9.60
CA MET A 126 -12.30 -9.83 10.83
C MET A 126 -12.93 -10.81 11.82
N SER A 127 -12.08 -11.65 12.41
CA SER A 127 -12.36 -12.45 13.59
C SER A 127 -11.93 -11.69 14.82
N ASN A 128 -12.88 -11.19 15.61
CA ASN A 128 -12.63 -10.48 16.86
C ASN A 128 -12.88 -11.43 18.03
N LYS A 129 -11.83 -11.93 18.66
CA LYS A 129 -11.93 -12.90 19.76
C LYS A 129 -11.83 -12.19 21.11
N PHE A 130 -12.80 -12.44 22.00
CA PHE A 130 -12.79 -11.91 23.36
C PHE A 130 -12.02 -12.87 24.28
N ASP A 131 -10.75 -12.56 24.52
CA ASP A 131 -9.86 -13.36 25.36
C ASP A 131 -9.88 -12.86 26.80
N CYS A 132 -10.20 -13.77 27.74
CA CYS A 132 -10.22 -13.49 29.17
C CYS A 132 -8.99 -14.07 29.87
N SER A 133 -8.48 -13.36 30.87
CA SER A 133 -7.30 -13.75 31.64
C SER A 133 -7.47 -13.39 33.13
N GLY A 134 -6.50 -13.78 33.97
CA GLY A 134 -6.50 -13.40 35.39
C GLY A 134 -7.67 -13.96 36.22
N GLY A 135 -8.31 -15.05 35.76
CA GLY A 135 -9.48 -15.64 36.42
C GLY A 135 -10.80 -14.88 36.18
N PHE A 136 -10.79 -13.86 35.32
CA PHE A 136 -12.00 -13.16 34.89
C PHE A 136 -12.90 -14.11 34.10
N THR A 137 -14.19 -14.14 34.47
CA THR A 137 -15.21 -14.93 33.78
C THR A 137 -16.37 -14.03 33.39
N ALA A 138 -16.74 -14.13 32.12
CA ALA A 138 -17.86 -13.43 31.51
C ALA A 138 -18.46 -14.34 30.43
N THR A 139 -19.73 -14.13 30.09
CA THR A 139 -20.42 -14.93 29.07
C THR A 139 -19.69 -14.93 27.72
N ASN A 140 -19.01 -13.83 27.40
CA ASN A 140 -18.33 -13.65 26.12
C ASN A 140 -16.89 -14.21 26.12
N CYS A 141 -16.37 -14.72 27.23
CA CYS A 141 -15.04 -15.31 27.29
C CYS A 141 -14.88 -16.44 26.27
N GLY A 142 -13.91 -16.29 25.36
CA GLY A 142 -13.62 -17.24 24.29
C GLY A 142 -14.54 -17.15 23.07
N GLN A 143 -15.53 -16.25 23.08
CA GLN A 143 -16.38 -16.01 21.91
C GLN A 143 -15.61 -15.26 20.82
N THR A 144 -15.98 -15.52 19.57
CA THR A 144 -15.45 -14.82 18.40
C THR A 144 -16.59 -14.13 17.66
N PHE A 145 -16.47 -12.82 17.53
CA PHE A 145 -17.36 -11.97 16.77
C PHE A 145 -16.79 -11.78 15.36
N LYS A 146 -17.67 -11.47 14.41
CA LYS A 146 -17.30 -11.27 13.02
C LYS A 146 -17.70 -9.87 12.59
N HIS A 147 -16.74 -9.15 12.02
CA HIS A 147 -16.93 -7.82 11.49
C HIS A 147 -16.69 -7.86 9.98
N GLU A 148 -17.59 -7.24 9.22
CA GLU A 148 -17.45 -7.15 7.77
C GLU A 148 -16.21 -6.32 7.41
N GLY A 149 -15.39 -6.82 6.48
CA GLY A 149 -14.25 -6.08 5.98
C GLY A 149 -14.66 -5.08 4.90
N MET A 150 -14.05 -3.91 4.91
CA MET A 150 -14.34 -2.83 3.96
C MET A 150 -13.25 -2.73 2.89
N SER A 151 -13.59 -2.07 1.78
CA SER A 151 -12.65 -1.82 0.68
C SER A 151 -12.69 -0.36 0.28
N GLU A 152 -11.53 0.28 0.24
CA GLU A 152 -11.42 1.71 -0.04
C GLU A 152 -10.22 2.03 -0.92
N TRP A 153 -10.40 2.98 -1.85
CA TRP A 153 -9.32 3.58 -2.62
C TRP A 153 -8.77 4.82 -1.92
N ARG A 154 -7.47 4.81 -1.68
CA ARG A 154 -6.76 5.81 -0.88
C ARG A 154 -5.60 6.37 -1.67
N PHE A 155 -5.20 7.60 -1.33
CA PHE A 155 -3.99 8.18 -1.89
C PHE A 155 -2.76 7.40 -1.41
N ALA A 156 -1.77 7.24 -2.29
CA ALA A 156 -0.49 6.64 -1.95
C ALA A 156 0.68 7.37 -2.64
N TYR A 157 1.83 7.41 -1.97
CA TYR A 157 3.10 7.86 -2.56
C TYR A 157 4.21 6.87 -2.26
N SER A 158 5.24 6.85 -3.10
CA SER A 158 6.37 5.95 -2.92
C SER A 158 7.72 6.62 -3.19
N LEU A 159 8.74 6.12 -2.49
CA LEU A 159 10.14 6.43 -2.73
C LEU A 159 10.89 5.16 -3.09
N MET A 160 11.79 5.24 -4.07
CA MET A 160 12.46 4.08 -4.64
C MET A 160 13.96 4.34 -4.75
N ALA A 161 14.76 3.33 -4.46
CA ALA A 161 16.20 3.33 -4.72
C ALA A 161 16.64 1.93 -5.13
N GLY A 162 17.53 1.82 -6.10
CA GLY A 162 17.96 0.51 -6.58
C GLY A 162 19.05 0.58 -7.64
N ALA A 163 19.29 -0.54 -8.29
CA ALA A 163 20.21 -0.65 -9.41
C ALA A 163 19.62 -1.53 -10.51
N SER A 164 19.86 -1.12 -11.75
CA SER A 164 19.58 -1.91 -12.94
C SER A 164 20.87 -2.55 -13.45
N ILE A 165 20.80 -3.81 -13.86
CA ILE A 165 21.91 -4.59 -14.42
C ILE A 165 21.56 -4.95 -15.86
N ASP A 166 22.39 -4.54 -16.81
CA ASP A 166 22.19 -4.84 -18.23
C ASP A 166 22.53 -6.31 -18.51
N ILE A 167 21.53 -7.16 -18.77
CA ILE A 167 21.73 -8.57 -19.13
C ILE A 167 22.06 -8.67 -20.63
N THR A 168 21.24 -8.04 -21.47
CA THR A 168 21.44 -7.93 -22.92
C THR A 168 21.22 -6.48 -23.36
N HIS A 169 21.23 -6.21 -24.67
CA HIS A 169 20.93 -4.88 -25.20
C HIS A 169 19.49 -4.41 -24.97
N ASN A 170 18.57 -5.33 -24.65
CA ASN A 170 17.16 -5.03 -24.47
C ASN A 170 16.60 -5.57 -23.15
N LEU A 171 17.31 -6.46 -22.47
CA LEU A 171 16.87 -7.06 -21.21
C LEU A 171 17.74 -6.56 -20.06
N LYS A 172 17.09 -6.01 -19.05
CA LYS A 172 17.70 -5.55 -17.81
C LYS A 172 17.10 -6.30 -16.64
N PHE A 173 17.89 -6.47 -15.59
CA PHE A 173 17.43 -6.90 -14.27
C PHE A 173 17.43 -5.71 -13.33
N ASP A 174 16.33 -5.48 -12.63
CA ASP A 174 16.16 -4.43 -11.65
C ASP A 174 16.08 -5.05 -10.26
N ALA A 175 16.93 -4.57 -9.35
CA ALA A 175 16.81 -4.84 -7.92
C ALA A 175 16.75 -3.52 -7.16
N GLY A 176 15.85 -3.41 -6.18
CA GLY A 176 15.71 -2.16 -5.44
C GLY A 176 14.80 -2.28 -4.23
N TYR A 177 14.77 -1.19 -3.49
CA TYR A 177 13.91 -0.97 -2.34
C TYR A 177 12.83 0.05 -2.70
N LYS A 178 11.59 -0.23 -2.30
CA LYS A 178 10.43 0.65 -2.46
C LYS A 178 9.79 0.86 -1.09
N TYR A 179 9.76 2.10 -0.64
CA TYR A 179 8.90 2.52 0.46
C TYR A 179 7.60 3.09 -0.12
N THR A 180 6.45 2.70 0.42
CA THR A 180 5.13 3.20 0.00
C THR A 180 4.32 3.59 1.22
N ARG A 181 3.86 4.84 1.27
CA ARG A 181 2.88 5.30 2.26
C ARG A 181 1.50 5.25 1.63
N ILE A 182 0.58 4.55 2.28
CA ILE A 182 -0.85 4.55 1.97
C ILE A 182 -1.57 5.40 3.01
N ALA A 183 -2.49 6.25 2.59
CA ALA A 183 -3.28 7.08 3.50
C ALA A 183 -4.21 6.24 4.40
N GLU A 184 -4.65 6.87 5.49
CA GLU A 184 -5.65 6.32 6.41
C GLU A 184 -7.01 6.10 5.76
N GLY A 185 -7.84 5.24 6.36
CA GLY A 185 -9.16 4.98 5.84
C GLY A 185 -10.00 3.97 6.61
N GLU A 186 -11.05 3.51 5.97
CA GLU A 186 -12.08 2.61 6.51
C GLU A 186 -11.62 1.15 6.45
N ALA A 187 -11.78 0.42 7.55
CA ALA A 187 -11.29 -0.96 7.67
C ALA A 187 -12.40 -1.99 7.89
N PHE A 188 -13.26 -1.78 8.89
CA PHE A 188 -14.25 -2.78 9.30
C PHE A 188 -15.61 -2.18 9.62
N GLY A 189 -16.68 -2.93 9.33
CA GLY A 189 -18.06 -2.65 9.73
C GLY A 189 -18.43 -3.21 11.09
N TRP A 190 -19.66 -2.94 11.50
CA TRP A 190 -20.23 -3.42 12.75
C TRP A 190 -20.52 -4.93 12.73
N ASP A 191 -20.46 -5.60 13.88
CA ASP A 191 -20.90 -6.98 14.00
C ASP A 191 -22.44 -7.07 14.02
N ALA A 192 -22.96 -8.28 13.82
CA ALA A 192 -24.39 -8.52 13.72
C ALA A 192 -25.20 -8.10 14.97
N GLN A 193 -24.61 -8.16 16.17
CA GLN A 193 -25.30 -7.79 17.41
C GLN A 193 -25.47 -6.27 17.50
N ASP A 194 -24.44 -5.52 17.16
CA ASP A 194 -24.50 -4.06 17.16
C ASP A 194 -25.35 -3.52 15.99
N ILE A 195 -25.34 -4.18 14.83
CA ILE A 195 -26.28 -3.88 13.73
C ILE A 195 -27.73 -4.07 14.18
N ALA A 196 -28.03 -5.17 14.89
CA ALA A 196 -29.37 -5.42 15.43
C ALA A 196 -29.81 -4.37 16.46
N ARG A 197 -28.85 -3.65 17.06
CA ARG A 197 -29.06 -2.51 17.98
C ARG A 197 -29.08 -1.15 17.26
N GLY A 198 -29.02 -1.14 15.93
CA GLY A 198 -29.13 0.06 15.09
C GLY A 198 -27.79 0.70 14.68
N ALA A 199 -26.65 0.04 14.91
CA ALA A 199 -25.39 0.51 14.36
C ALA A 199 -25.37 0.35 12.83
N SER A 200 -24.74 1.30 12.14
CA SER A 200 -24.55 1.27 10.69
C SER A 200 -23.30 2.05 10.30
N GLY A 201 -22.83 1.84 9.08
CA GLY A 201 -21.59 2.46 8.58
C GLY A 201 -20.33 1.76 9.08
N VAL A 202 -19.26 2.54 9.24
CA VAL A 202 -17.92 2.05 9.58
C VAL A 202 -17.74 1.96 11.09
N GLN A 203 -17.21 0.84 11.55
CA GLN A 203 -16.80 0.66 12.94
C GLN A 203 -15.31 0.95 13.11
N GLY A 204 -14.46 0.31 12.30
CA GLY A 204 -13.00 0.35 12.40
C GLY A 204 -12.33 1.18 11.31
N TYR A 205 -11.31 1.93 11.69
CA TYR A 205 -10.47 2.75 10.81
C TYR A 205 -9.00 2.47 11.11
N ASP A 206 -8.18 2.38 10.08
CA ASP A 206 -6.71 2.36 10.18
C ASP A 206 -6.13 3.74 9.87
N HIS A 207 -4.92 4.03 10.37
CA HIS A 207 -4.17 5.26 10.10
C HIS A 207 -3.19 5.10 8.92
N GLY A 208 -3.48 4.22 7.96
CA GLY A 208 -2.67 4.00 6.77
C GLY A 208 -1.47 3.08 7.01
N TYR A 209 -0.72 2.77 5.95
CA TYR A 209 0.38 1.81 6.03
C TYR A 209 1.70 2.38 5.52
N ASP A 210 2.78 2.01 6.19
CA ASP A 210 4.16 2.32 5.82
C ASP A 210 4.84 1.05 5.29
N LEU A 211 4.63 0.77 4.01
CA LEU A 211 5.08 -0.47 3.40
C LEU A 211 6.54 -0.35 2.98
N HIS A 212 7.37 -1.23 3.51
CA HIS A 212 8.76 -1.42 3.11
C HIS A 212 8.89 -2.70 2.28
N ALA A 213 9.45 -2.60 1.08
CA ALA A 213 9.57 -3.75 0.19
C ALA A 213 10.91 -3.81 -0.54
N VAL A 214 11.47 -5.02 -0.64
CA VAL A 214 12.53 -5.33 -1.60
C VAL A 214 11.91 -5.88 -2.89
N ARG A 215 12.43 -5.45 -4.04
CA ARG A 215 11.90 -5.80 -5.36
C ARG A 215 13.00 -6.34 -6.26
N ALA A 216 12.65 -7.35 -7.03
CA ALA A 216 13.46 -7.91 -8.10
C ALA A 216 12.59 -8.14 -9.34
N GLY A 217 13.05 -7.70 -10.51
CA GLY A 217 12.27 -7.76 -11.74
C GLY A 217 13.12 -7.75 -13.00
N LEU A 218 12.50 -8.16 -14.10
CA LEU A 218 13.08 -8.02 -15.44
C LEU A 218 12.39 -6.86 -16.15
N ARG A 219 13.17 -6.08 -16.87
CA ARG A 219 12.69 -4.98 -17.72
C ARG A 219 13.15 -5.20 -19.14
N TYR A 220 12.20 -5.20 -20.06
CA TYR A 220 12.47 -5.25 -21.48
C TYR A 220 12.31 -3.86 -22.11
N GLU A 221 13.34 -3.39 -22.81
CA GLU A 221 13.35 -2.11 -23.50
C GLU A 221 13.14 -2.29 -25.00
N PHE A 222 11.99 -1.84 -25.48
CA PHE A 222 11.67 -1.79 -26.91
C PHE A 222 12.47 -0.68 -27.60
N GLY A 223 13.09 -0.99 -28.75
CA GLY A 223 13.83 -0.02 -29.57
C GLY A 223 15.34 0.07 -29.32
N GLY A 224 15.92 -0.83 -28.51
CA GLY A 224 17.37 -1.08 -28.50
C GLY A 224 18.23 0.08 -28.00
N GLY A 225 18.15 0.41 -26.71
CA GLY A 225 19.10 1.27 -26.01
C GLY A 225 20.20 0.47 -25.35
N GLY A 226 20.96 -0.30 -26.13
CA GLY A 226 22.07 -1.12 -25.63
C GLY A 226 23.11 -0.29 -24.86
N PHE A 227 23.78 -0.93 -23.89
CA PHE A 227 24.86 -0.44 -23.01
C PHE A 227 25.21 1.05 -23.18
N GLY A 228 24.68 1.90 -22.30
CA GLY A 228 25.10 3.29 -22.19
C GLY A 228 24.65 4.24 -23.31
N LYS A 229 23.73 3.85 -24.20
CA LYS A 229 23.15 4.80 -25.17
C LYS A 229 21.70 5.13 -24.85
N GLY A 230 21.46 6.39 -24.46
CA GLY A 230 20.13 6.97 -24.59
C GLY A 230 19.66 6.92 -26.04
N LYS A 231 18.35 6.95 -26.28
CA LYS A 231 17.81 7.15 -27.63
C LYS A 231 18.53 8.34 -28.27
N ALA A 232 19.00 8.19 -29.51
CA ALA A 232 19.51 9.33 -30.26
C ALA A 232 18.46 10.44 -30.21
N PRO A 233 18.84 11.71 -30.00
CA PRO A 233 17.87 12.81 -30.00
C PRO A 233 17.08 12.73 -31.30
N VAL A 234 15.75 12.75 -31.19
CA VAL A 234 14.89 12.93 -32.36
C VAL A 234 15.22 14.32 -32.89
N TYR A 235 15.92 14.40 -34.02
CA TYR A 235 16.18 15.67 -34.68
C TYR A 235 14.81 16.23 -35.09
N ALA A 236 14.38 17.31 -34.45
CA ALA A 236 13.27 18.10 -34.99
C ALA A 236 13.71 18.56 -36.39
N PRO A 237 12.90 18.38 -37.45
CA PRO A 237 13.27 18.90 -38.76
C PRO A 237 13.54 20.40 -38.62
N GLU A 238 14.67 20.85 -39.16
CA GLU A 238 15.01 22.27 -39.15
C GLU A 238 13.85 23.08 -39.74
N PRO A 239 13.46 24.21 -39.12
CA PRO A 239 12.47 25.08 -39.72
C PRO A 239 12.97 25.51 -41.09
N VAL A 240 12.19 25.19 -42.13
CA VAL A 240 12.46 25.68 -43.47
C VAL A 240 12.20 27.19 -43.45
N TYR A 241 13.27 27.99 -43.35
CA TYR A 241 13.14 29.43 -43.54
C TYR A 241 12.77 29.68 -45.00
N ALA A 242 11.60 30.28 -45.21
CA ALA A 242 11.21 30.75 -46.53
C ALA A 242 12.27 31.76 -47.01
N GLN A 243 12.82 31.55 -48.21
CA GLN A 243 13.69 32.55 -48.82
C GLN A 243 12.87 33.80 -49.11
N ASP A 244 13.34 34.96 -48.63
CA ASP A 244 12.72 36.23 -48.94
C ASP A 244 12.71 36.43 -50.47
N VAL A 245 11.51 36.62 -51.01
CA VAL A 245 11.31 36.90 -52.42
C VAL A 245 11.84 38.30 -52.71
N VAL A 246 13.00 38.38 -53.36
CA VAL A 246 13.55 39.65 -53.86
C VAL A 246 12.72 40.07 -55.07
N PHE A 247 11.84 41.06 -54.89
CA PHE A 247 11.22 41.75 -56.02
C PHE A 247 12.24 42.71 -56.64
N LYS A 248 12.51 42.55 -57.93
CA LYS A 248 13.30 43.49 -58.74
C LYS A 248 12.48 44.69 -59.17
#